data_AF-W7TSD3-F1
#
_entry.id   AF-W7TSD3-F1
#
_cell.length_a   1.000
_cell.length_b   1.000
_cell.length_c   1.000
_cell.angle_alpha   90.00
_cell.angle_beta   90.00
_cell.angle_gamma   90.00
#
_symmetry.space_group_name_H-M   'P 1'
#
loop_
_entity.id
_entity.type
_entity.pdbx_description
1 polymer ?
#
loop_
_entity_poly.entity_id
_entity_poly.type
_entity_poly.pdbx_seq_one_letter_code
_entity_poly.pdbx_strand_id
1 'polypeptide(L)'
;MGIYKALAGQHQGSTSGIFQTVVLVNNVRLIGKDSGSLKMNADDIGHIRSLAKDQPRVLDVLGRSLAPSIFGHDFIKKALILQAVSGVEKSLVRPRCPFP
;
A
#
# COMPACT_ATOMS: atom_id res chain seq x y z
N MET A 1 0.91 17.73 -9.65
CA MET A 1 1.17 19.17 -9.93
C MET A 1 -0.06 19.76 -10.61
N GLY A 2 -0.53 20.91 -10.15
CA GLY A 2 -1.72 21.57 -10.65
C GLY A 2 -1.66 23.09 -10.48
N ILE A 3 -2.51 23.80 -11.21
CA ILE A 3 -2.59 25.27 -11.20
C ILE A 3 -3.85 25.68 -10.45
N TYR A 4 -3.70 26.60 -9.50
CA TYR A 4 -4.83 27.23 -8.82
C TYR A 4 -5.38 28.38 -9.67
N LYS A 5 -6.70 28.39 -9.91
CA LYS A 5 -7.38 29.42 -10.72
C LYS A 5 -8.69 29.84 -10.06
N ALA A 6 -8.93 31.15 -10.00
CA ALA A 6 -10.22 31.71 -9.61
C ALA A 6 -11.09 31.98 -10.86
N LEU A 7 -12.33 31.54 -10.85
CA LEU A 7 -13.31 31.77 -11.90
C LEU A 7 -14.30 32.85 -11.43
N ALA A 8 -14.36 33.94 -12.19
CA ALA A 8 -15.37 34.97 -12.04
C ALA A 8 -16.63 34.55 -12.79
N GLY A 9 -17.76 34.40 -12.09
CA GLY A 9 -19.05 34.20 -12.73
C GLY A 9 -19.62 35.54 -13.16
N GLN A 10 -19.73 35.79 -14.47
CA GLN A 10 -20.58 36.88 -14.96
C GLN A 10 -22.02 36.34 -15.11
N HIS A 11 -22.91 36.79 -14.24
CA HIS A 11 -24.35 36.60 -14.42
C HIS A 11 -24.96 37.95 -14.83
N GLN A 12 -25.36 38.06 -16.10
CA GLN A 12 -26.16 39.17 -16.64
C GLN A 12 -25.70 40.58 -16.21
N GLY A 13 -24.45 40.94 -16.52
CA GLY A 13 -23.96 42.32 -16.38
C GLY A 13 -23.73 42.82 -14.95
N SER A 14 -23.98 42.01 -13.91
CA SER A 14 -23.63 42.33 -12.52
C SER A 14 -22.59 41.34 -12.00
N THR A 15 -21.38 41.84 -11.74
CA THR A 15 -20.29 41.04 -11.17
C THR A 15 -20.45 40.98 -9.65
N SER A 16 -20.96 39.87 -9.13
CA SER A 16 -20.88 39.57 -7.70
C SER A 16 -19.42 39.35 -7.30
N GLY A 17 -18.98 39.91 -6.16
CA GLY A 17 -17.60 39.81 -5.66
C GLY A 17 -17.19 38.41 -5.18
N ILE A 18 -17.99 37.38 -5.45
CA ILE A 18 -17.77 35.99 -5.05
C ILE A 18 -17.11 35.23 -6.20
N PHE A 19 -15.85 34.81 -6.01
CA PHE A 19 -15.09 34.04 -6.99
C PHE A 19 -14.98 32.58 -6.57
N GLN A 20 -15.31 31.66 -7.47
CA GLN A 20 -15.15 30.22 -7.23
C GLN A 20 -13.72 29.82 -7.55
N THR A 21 -13.05 29.17 -6.61
CA THR A 21 -11.63 28.82 -6.75
C THR A 21 -11.49 27.33 -7.02
N VAL A 22 -10.74 26.99 -8.05
CA VAL A 22 -10.56 25.61 -8.50
C VAL A 22 -9.07 25.30 -8.64
N VAL A 23 -8.69 24.06 -8.35
CA VAL A 23 -7.35 23.55 -8.63
C VAL A 23 -7.44 22.66 -9.86
N LEU A 24 -6.87 23.10 -10.96
CA LEU A 24 -6.76 22.32 -12.18
C LEU A 24 -5.52 21.42 -12.08
N VAL A 25 -5.74 20.13 -11.87
CA VAL A 25 -4.64 19.17 -11.68
C VAL A 25 -4.29 18.47 -12.98
N ASN A 26 -3.01 18.50 -13.36
CA ASN A 26 -2.51 17.78 -14.53
C ASN A 26 -2.14 16.33 -14.18
N ASN A 27 -1.43 16.15 -13.06
CA ASN A 27 -1.02 14.82 -12.59
C ASN A 27 -1.29 14.67 -11.09
N VAL A 28 -2.06 13.63 -10.75
CA VAL A 28 -2.34 13.17 -9.39
C VAL A 28 -1.51 11.91 -9.13
N ARG A 29 -0.57 12.01 -8.18
CA ARG A 29 0.17 10.86 -7.68
C ARG A 29 -0.26 10.57 -6.26
N LEU A 30 -0.72 9.35 -6.01
CA LEU A 30 -1.04 8.90 -4.67
C LEU A 30 0.26 8.63 -3.91
N ILE A 31 0.51 9.35 -2.81
CA ILE A 31 1.76 9.28 -2.04
C ILE A 31 1.71 8.16 -0.98
N GLY A 32 0.53 7.78 -0.51
CA GLY A 32 0.34 6.82 0.60
C GLY A 32 0.08 5.37 0.20
N LYS A 33 0.08 5.05 -1.09
CA LYS A 33 -0.07 3.68 -1.57
C LYS A 33 1.17 3.38 -2.40
N ASP A 34 2.01 2.47 -1.94
CA ASP A 34 3.06 1.82 -2.75
C ASP A 34 2.42 0.94 -3.85
N SER A 35 1.55 1.56 -4.65
CA SER A 35 0.84 0.97 -5.79
C SER A 35 1.42 1.42 -7.12
N GLY A 36 2.53 2.15 -7.08
CA GLY A 36 3.38 2.23 -8.26
C GLY A 36 4.20 0.95 -8.30
N SER A 37 3.86 0.03 -9.21
CA SER A 37 4.60 -1.19 -9.55
C SER A 37 6.02 -1.18 -8.98
N LEU A 38 6.25 -1.86 -7.86
CA LEU A 38 7.59 -2.03 -7.32
C LEU A 38 8.43 -2.63 -8.45
N LYS A 39 9.33 -1.83 -9.04
CA LYS A 39 10.15 -2.26 -10.17
C LYS A 39 11.26 -3.14 -9.60
N MET A 40 10.95 -4.41 -9.38
CA MET A 40 11.96 -5.40 -8.99
C MET A 40 12.90 -5.64 -10.17
N ASN A 41 14.19 -5.41 -9.96
CA ASN A 41 15.21 -5.76 -10.93
C ASN A 41 15.56 -7.26 -10.82
N ALA A 42 16.22 -7.81 -11.85
CA ALA A 42 16.64 -9.22 -11.83
C ALA A 42 17.58 -9.53 -10.64
N ASP A 43 18.42 -8.57 -10.28
CA ASP A 43 19.34 -8.67 -9.13
C ASP A 43 18.60 -8.76 -7.80
N ASP A 44 17.51 -7.98 -7.62
CA ASP A 44 16.69 -8.02 -6.41
C ASP A 44 16.09 -9.41 -6.20
N ILE A 45 15.59 -10.01 -7.28
CA ILE A 45 15.04 -11.36 -7.25
C ILE A 45 16.14 -12.39 -6.96
N GLY A 46 17.35 -12.17 -7.45
CA GLY A 46 18.54 -12.96 -7.11
C GLY A 46 18.82 -12.94 -5.61
N HIS A 47 18.87 -11.75 -5.01
CA HIS A 47 19.09 -11.56 -3.58
C HIS A 47 17.97 -12.15 -2.70
N ILE A 48 16.70 -11.99 -3.11
CA ILE A 48 15.57 -12.59 -2.39
C ILE A 48 15.70 -14.13 -2.38
N ARG A 49 16.06 -14.73 -3.52
CA ARG A 49 16.21 -16.18 -3.64
C ARG A 49 17.42 -16.73 -2.91
N SER A 50 18.55 -16.02 -2.89
CA SER A 50 19.72 -16.42 -2.10
C SER A 50 19.40 -16.35 -0.60
N LEU A 51 18.80 -15.25 -0.14
CA LEU A 51 18.38 -15.11 1.26
C LEU A 51 17.43 -16.23 1.71
N ALA A 52 16.47 -16.61 0.86
CA ALA A 52 15.54 -17.69 1.15
C ALA A 52 16.19 -19.07 1.24
N LYS A 53 17.31 -19.30 0.52
CA LYS A 53 18.04 -20.57 0.51
C LYS A 53 19.12 -20.65 1.59
N ASP A 54 19.87 -19.57 1.77
CA ASP A 54 21.08 -19.54 2.59
C ASP A 54 20.78 -19.40 4.08
N GLN A 55 19.62 -18.83 4.44
CA GLN A 55 19.23 -18.59 5.83
C GLN A 55 18.19 -19.62 6.30
N PRO A 56 18.59 -20.67 7.04
CA PRO A 56 17.65 -21.66 7.58
C PRO A 56 16.65 -21.06 8.58
N ARG A 57 16.89 -19.83 9.07
CA ARG A 57 16.03 -19.11 10.02
C ARG A 57 15.70 -17.69 9.54
N VAL A 58 15.24 -17.56 8.29
CA VAL A 58 14.82 -16.26 7.73
C VAL A 58 13.81 -15.51 8.62
N LEU A 59 12.88 -16.24 9.26
CA LEU A 59 11.89 -15.67 10.18
C LEU A 59 12.54 -14.99 11.40
N ASP A 60 13.67 -15.51 11.88
CA ASP A 60 14.39 -14.93 13.03
C ASP A 60 15.10 -13.64 12.64
N VAL A 61 15.69 -13.62 11.44
CA VAL A 61 16.32 -12.42 10.87
C VAL A 61 15.26 -11.33 10.69
N LEU A 62 14.14 -11.65 10.06
CA LEU A 62 13.03 -10.73 9.88
C LEU A 62 12.46 -10.24 11.23
N GLY A 63 12.35 -11.13 12.22
CA GLY A 63 11.90 -10.79 13.58
C GLY A 63 12.78 -9.75 14.28
N ARG A 64 14.10 -9.83 14.08
CA ARG A 64 15.06 -8.84 14.60
C ARG A 64 15.00 -7.52 13.83
N SER A 65 14.76 -7.57 12.53
CA SER A 65 14.67 -6.38 11.68
C SER A 65 13.37 -5.60 11.84
N LEU A 66 12.24 -6.25 12.17
CA LEU A 66 10.94 -5.59 12.28
C LEU A 66 10.90 -4.57 13.43
N ALA A 67 11.48 -4.92 14.59
CA ALA A 67 11.47 -4.08 15.78
C ALA A 67 12.82 -4.17 16.51
N PRO A 68 13.88 -3.52 15.98
CA PRO A 68 15.21 -3.54 16.59
C PRO A 68 15.28 -2.74 17.89
N SER A 69 14.34 -1.82 18.09
CA SER A 69 14.23 -0.99 19.30
C SER A 69 13.71 -1.75 20.53
N ILE A 70 13.16 -2.95 20.36
CA ILE A 70 12.60 -3.76 21.45
C ILE A 70 13.49 -4.98 21.69
N PHE A 71 14.12 -5.01 22.86
CA PHE A 71 14.91 -6.14 23.33
C PHE A 71 14.01 -7.31 23.78
N GLY A 72 14.44 -8.54 23.49
CA GLY A 72 13.66 -9.76 23.76
C GLY A 72 12.41 -9.91 22.89
N HIS A 73 11.45 -10.72 23.35
CA HIS A 73 10.14 -10.95 22.69
C HIS A 73 10.20 -11.53 21.27
N ASP A 74 11.11 -12.49 21.04
CA ASP A 74 11.33 -13.06 19.69
C ASP A 74 10.10 -13.76 19.13
N PHE A 75 9.32 -14.46 19.95
CA PHE A 75 8.10 -15.14 19.50
C PHE A 75 6.99 -14.16 19.09
N ILE A 76 6.85 -13.05 19.80
CA ILE A 76 5.83 -12.01 19.49
C ILE A 76 6.19 -11.33 18.18
N LYS A 77 7.48 -10.94 18.01
CA LYS A 77 7.96 -10.32 16.76
C LYS A 77 7.78 -11.24 15.56
N LYS A 78 8.03 -12.54 15.72
CA LYS A 78 7.77 -13.56 14.67
C LYS A 78 6.27 -13.69 14.35
N ALA A 79 5.40 -13.72 15.36
CA ALA A 79 3.96 -13.79 15.17
C ALA A 79 3.41 -12.58 14.41
N LEU A 80 3.92 -11.37 14.69
CA LEU A 80 3.54 -10.17 13.95
C LEU A 80 3.93 -10.23 12.47
N ILE A 81 5.07 -10.85 12.14
CA ILE A 81 5.48 -11.05 10.74
C ILE A 81 4.55 -12.04 10.04
N LEU A 82 4.23 -13.16 10.69
CA LEU A 82 3.29 -14.13 10.15
C LEU A 82 1.90 -13.51 9.94
N GLN A 83 1.48 -12.61 10.83
CA GLN A 83 0.27 -11.82 10.68
C GLN A 83 0.33 -10.88 9.47
N ALA A 84 1.47 -10.23 9.22
CA ALA A 84 1.66 -9.30 8.10
C ALA A 84 1.69 -10.02 6.74
N VAL A 85 2.26 -11.23 6.68
CA VAL A 85 2.23 -12.09 5.47
C VAL A 85 0.84 -12.70 5.25
N SER A 86 0.00 -12.69 6.29
CA SER A 86 -1.34 -13.26 6.29
C SER A 86 -1.36 -14.76 5.95
N GLY A 87 -2.56 -15.34 5.96
CA GLY A 87 -2.79 -16.74 5.59
C GLY A 87 -3.27 -16.88 4.14
N VAL A 88 -3.40 -18.15 3.72
CA VAL A 88 -4.03 -18.50 2.44
C VAL A 88 -5.48 -18.90 2.68
N GLU A 89 -6.41 -18.23 2.01
CA GLU A 89 -7.82 -18.59 2.03
C GLU A 89 -8.07 -19.92 1.30
N LYS A 90 -8.88 -20.79 1.91
CA LYS A 90 -9.32 -22.05 1.29
C LYS A 90 -10.83 -22.03 1.20
N SER A 91 -11.34 -21.70 0.02
CA SER A 91 -12.77 -21.75 -0.27
C SER A 91 -13.14 -23.16 -0.72
N LEU A 92 -14.04 -23.81 0.02
CA LEU A 92 -14.64 -25.08 -0.41
C LEU A 92 -15.91 -24.77 -1.20
N VAL A 93 -16.07 -25.40 -2.37
CA VAL A 93 -17.31 -25.34 -3.13
C VAL A 93 -18.43 -25.92 -2.27
N ARG A 94 -19.34 -25.08 -1.78
CA ARG A 94 -20.60 -25.57 -1.23
C ARG A 94 -21.47 -26.01 -2.41
N PRO A 95 -21.97 -27.26 -2.44
CA PRO A 95 -23.05 -27.61 -3.35
C PRO A 95 -24.21 -26.65 -3.04
N ARG A 96 -24.70 -25.94 -4.06
CA ARG A 96 -25.89 -25.11 -3.91
C ARG A 96 -27.04 -26.06 -3.59
N CYS A 97 -27.58 -26.01 -2.38
CA CYS A 97 -28.90 -26.59 -2.14
C CYS A 97 -29.87 -25.86 -3.08
N PRO A 98 -30.66 -26.55 -3.90
CA PRO A 98 -31.76 -25.91 -4.60
C PRO A 98 -32.70 -25.37 -3.52
N PHE A 99 -32.86 -24.04 -3.48
CA PHE A 99 -33.89 -23.43 -2.65
C PHE A 99 -35.26 -23.76 -3.27
N PRO A 100 -36.29 -24.03 -2.45
CA PRO A 100 -37.64 -24.37 -2.89
C PRO A 100 -38.34 -23.22 -3.62
#